data_AF-A0A3E5GIC6-F1
#
_entry.id   AF-A0A3E5GIC6-F1
#
_cell.length_a   1.000
_cell.length_b   1.000
_cell.length_c   1.000
_cell.angle_alpha   90.00
_cell.angle_beta   90.00
_cell.angle_gamma   90.00
#
_symmetry.space_group_name_H-M   'P 1'
#
loop_
_entity.id
_entity.type
_entity.pdbx_description
1 polymer ?
#
loop_
_entity_poly.entity_id
_entity_poly.type
_entity_poly.pdbx_seq_one_letter_code
_entity_poly.pdbx_strand_id
1 'polypeptide(L)'
;MNVIVRLYWQHDLDLVALTLHPMFEMGKWMKKAMIAYAQGDEEFHIPLPPEMPPEKPLENSDAHFALDPKNEIENEVIKILQQFRNGQRNSVIKLIFRNYLDELFLKPYIDTNTYIVKARGNYGGKKKENNISIPSVTKRTAKGDSY
;
A
#
# COMPACT_ATOMS: atom_id res chain seq x y z
N MET A 1 16.57 10.74 9.92
CA MET A 1 15.52 10.03 10.68
C MET A 1 15.22 8.71 9.99
N ASN A 2 15.38 7.58 10.69
CA ASN A 2 14.95 6.28 10.18
C ASN A 2 13.46 6.08 10.48
N VAL A 3 12.71 5.69 9.46
CA VAL A 3 11.27 5.45 9.55
C VAL A 3 11.02 3.96 9.34
N ILE A 4 10.28 3.37 10.28
CA ILE A 4 9.82 1.99 10.21
C ILE A 4 8.30 2.03 10.15
N VAL A 5 7.73 1.48 9.07
CA VAL A 5 6.28 1.36 8.88
C VAL A 5 5.89 -0.09 9.07
N ARG A 6 5.17 -0.37 10.16
CA ARG A 6 4.72 -1.72 10.53
C ARG A 6 3.43 -2.06 9.82
N LEU A 7 3.44 -3.16 9.06
CA LEU A 7 2.33 -3.65 8.25
C LEU A 7 1.79 -4.94 8.87
N TYR A 8 0.51 -4.92 9.21
CA TYR A 8 -0.13 -6.07 9.84
C TYR A 8 -1.04 -6.76 8.83
N TRP A 9 -0.85 -8.07 8.61
CA TRP A 9 -1.62 -8.79 7.59
C TRP A 9 -3.13 -8.69 7.80
N GLN A 10 -3.60 -8.53 9.04
CA GLN A 10 -5.02 -8.41 9.37
C GLN A 10 -5.67 -7.10 8.86
N HIS A 11 -4.87 -6.06 8.62
CA HIS A 11 -5.35 -4.70 8.37
C HIS A 11 -4.77 -4.08 7.10
N ASP A 12 -3.59 -4.57 6.67
CA ASP A 12 -2.76 -3.99 5.63
C ASP A 12 -2.38 -5.03 4.59
N LEU A 13 -3.31 -5.93 4.24
CA LEU A 13 -3.02 -7.06 3.35
C LEU A 13 -2.51 -6.61 1.98
N ASP A 14 -3.06 -5.52 1.44
CA ASP A 14 -2.55 -4.81 0.27
C ASP A 14 -1.06 -4.45 0.42
N LEU A 15 -0.72 -3.72 1.47
CA LEU A 15 0.63 -3.22 1.69
C LEU A 15 1.62 -4.32 2.03
N VAL A 16 1.20 -5.36 2.76
CA VAL A 16 1.99 -6.56 3.03
C VAL A 16 2.33 -7.26 1.72
N ALA A 17 1.35 -7.45 0.85
CA ALA A 17 1.56 -8.06 -0.45
C ALA A 17 2.50 -7.23 -1.34
N LEU A 18 2.34 -5.90 -1.37
CA LEU A 18 3.28 -5.01 -2.08
C LEU A 18 4.70 -5.10 -1.52
N THR A 19 4.83 -5.19 -0.20
CA THR A 19 6.15 -5.28 0.46
C THR A 19 6.88 -6.59 0.15
N LEU A 20 6.13 -7.68 -0.02
CA LEU A 20 6.68 -8.98 -0.39
C LEU A 20 6.85 -9.16 -1.90
N HIS A 21 6.41 -8.20 -2.72
CA HIS A 21 6.52 -8.30 -4.16
C HIS A 21 7.95 -8.02 -4.62
N PRO A 22 8.62 -8.93 -5.35
CA PRO A 22 10.06 -8.84 -5.65
C PRO A 22 10.45 -7.64 -6.53
N MET A 23 9.50 -7.13 -7.33
CA MET A 23 9.72 -5.96 -8.18
C MET A 23 9.26 -4.65 -7.53
N PHE A 24 8.84 -4.66 -6.27
CA PHE A 24 8.26 -3.49 -5.61
C PHE A 24 9.07 -3.06 -4.39
N GLU A 25 9.89 -2.02 -4.57
CA GLU A 25 10.72 -1.46 -3.50
C GLU A 25 9.88 -0.61 -2.53
N MET A 26 9.15 -1.25 -1.61
CA MET A 26 8.17 -0.58 -0.73
C MET A 26 8.72 0.63 0.02
N GLY A 27 9.89 0.51 0.65
CA GLY A 27 10.51 1.61 1.40
C GLY A 27 10.82 2.83 0.53
N LYS A 28 11.30 2.60 -0.69
CA LYS A 28 11.60 3.66 -1.67
C LYS A 28 10.32 4.35 -2.13
N TRP A 29 9.28 3.59 -2.44
CA TRP A 29 7.98 4.15 -2.83
C TRP A 29 7.30 4.91 -1.70
N MET A 30 7.33 4.39 -0.47
CA MET A 30 6.84 5.12 0.71
C MET A 30 7.59 6.43 0.92
N LYS A 31 8.92 6.44 0.77
CA LYS A 31 9.71 7.67 0.87
C LYS A 31 9.27 8.69 -0.19
N LYS A 32 9.14 8.26 -1.45
CA LYS A 32 8.69 9.13 -2.55
C LYS A 32 7.27 9.67 -2.32
N ALA A 33 6.34 8.83 -1.86
CA ALA A 33 4.98 9.24 -1.52
C ALA A 33 4.95 10.33 -0.43
N MET A 34 5.79 10.19 0.60
CA MET A 34 5.89 11.19 1.65
C MET A 34 6.50 12.51 1.16
N ILE A 35 7.47 12.44 0.24
CA ILE A 35 8.04 13.62 -0.42
C ILE A 35 6.97 14.32 -1.28
N ALA A 36 6.27 13.57 -2.13
CA ALA A 36 5.19 14.10 -2.96
C ALA A 36 4.10 14.77 -2.09
N TYR A 37 3.70 14.12 -0.99
CA TYR A 37 2.77 14.69 -0.02
C TYR A 37 3.26 16.01 0.57
N ALA A 38 4.54 16.09 0.95
CA ALA A 38 5.12 17.30 1.52
C ALA A 38 5.14 18.47 0.51
N GLN A 39 5.31 18.15 -0.77
CA GLN A 39 5.36 19.12 -1.86
C GLN A 39 3.97 19.48 -2.41
N GLY A 40 2.91 18.76 -2.01
CA GLY A 40 1.58 18.89 -2.60
C GLY A 40 1.54 18.43 -4.06
N ASP A 41 2.41 17.49 -4.44
CA ASP A 41 2.46 16.94 -5.79
C ASP A 41 1.30 15.97 -5.99
N GLU A 42 0.30 16.39 -6.78
CA GLU A 42 -0.88 15.59 -7.13
C GLU A 42 -0.69 14.77 -8.42
N GLU A 43 0.37 15.05 -9.20
CA GLU A 43 0.69 14.34 -10.45
C GLU A 43 1.57 13.10 -10.21
N PHE A 44 2.23 13.04 -9.06
CA PHE A 44 2.97 11.86 -8.65
C PHE A 44 2.00 10.69 -8.43
N HIS A 45 2.28 9.56 -9.11
CA HIS A 45 1.57 8.32 -8.88
C HIS A 45 2.52 7.13 -8.84
N ILE A 46 2.10 6.07 -8.14
CA ILE A 46 2.86 4.85 -7.91
C ILE A 46 2.16 3.73 -8.67
N PRO A 47 2.80 3.20 -9.72
CA PRO A 47 2.23 2.09 -10.47
C PRO A 47 2.23 0.83 -9.63
N LEU A 48 1.16 0.04 -9.77
CA LEU A 48 1.13 -1.30 -9.20
C LEU A 48 2.13 -2.20 -9.93
N PRO A 49 2.81 -3.11 -9.21
CA PRO A 49 3.69 -4.06 -9.86
C PRO A 49 2.87 -5.05 -10.71
N PRO A 50 3.51 -5.73 -11.69
CA PRO A 50 2.90 -6.81 -12.43
C PRO A 50 2.35 -7.89 -11.50
N GLU A 51 1.36 -8.63 -11.96
CA GLU A 51 0.80 -9.74 -11.19
C GLU A 51 1.81 -10.86 -11.04
N MET A 52 2.19 -11.17 -9.80
CA MET A 52 2.92 -12.39 -9.47
C MET A 52 2.44 -12.92 -8.12
N PRO A 53 2.34 -14.26 -7.97
CA PRO A 53 2.07 -14.86 -6.67
C PRO A 53 3.17 -14.49 -5.68
N PRO A 54 2.83 -14.07 -4.45
CA PRO A 54 3.82 -14.01 -3.40
C PRO A 54 4.39 -15.43 -3.21
N GLU A 55 5.72 -15.54 -3.25
CA GLU A 55 6.42 -16.80 -3.03
C GLU A 55 6.23 -17.32 -1.59
N LYS A 56 5.72 -16.47 -0.69
CA LYS A 56 5.62 -16.70 0.76
C LYS A 56 4.24 -16.30 1.28
N PRO A 57 3.79 -16.91 2.39
CA PRO A 57 2.58 -16.46 3.07
C PRO A 57 2.64 -14.96 3.42
N LEU A 58 1.50 -14.28 3.30
CA LEU A 58 1.35 -12.90 3.73
C LEU A 58 1.33 -12.85 5.25
N GLU A 59 2.47 -12.45 5.82
CA GLU A 59 2.67 -12.29 7.26
C GLU A 59 2.95 -10.82 7.59
N ASN A 60 2.97 -10.48 8.88
CA ASN A 60 3.37 -9.14 9.29
C ASN A 60 4.74 -8.80 8.72
N SER A 61 4.87 -7.59 8.21
CA SER A 61 6.07 -7.10 7.53
C SER A 61 6.34 -5.66 7.91
N ASP A 62 7.56 -5.20 7.66
CA ASP A 62 7.98 -3.83 7.91
C ASP A 62 8.57 -3.23 6.64
N ALA A 63 8.21 -1.98 6.35
CA ALA A 63 8.87 -1.17 5.33
C ALA A 63 9.79 -0.15 6.00
N HIS A 64 10.98 0.02 5.45
CA HIS A 64 12.02 0.88 6.02
C HIS A 64 12.45 1.93 5.00
N PHE A 65 12.59 3.17 5.46
CA PHE A 65 13.27 4.22 4.69
C PHE A 65 13.93 5.24 5.62
N ALA A 66 14.92 5.95 5.09
CA ALA A 66 15.65 6.98 5.81
C ALA A 66 15.38 8.36 5.19
N LEU A 67 15.23 9.35 6.06
CA LEU A 67 15.13 10.77 5.73
C LEU A 67 16.39 11.50 6.20
N ASP A 68 17.05 12.25 5.32
CA ASP A 68 18.21 13.06 5.66
C ASP A 68 17.77 14.48 6.11
N PRO A 69 18.00 14.88 7.37
CA PRO A 69 17.66 16.22 7.83
C PRO A 69 18.46 17.34 7.15
N LYS A 70 19.56 17.02 6.44
CA LYS A 70 20.31 18.01 5.64
C LYS A 70 19.70 18.26 4.27
N ASN A 71 18.86 17.35 3.77
CA ASN A 71 18.11 17.57 2.55
C ASN A 71 16.84 18.37 2.89
N GLU A 72 16.63 19.51 2.22
CA GLU A 72 15.55 20.44 2.56
C GLU A 72 14.15 19.79 2.46
N ILE A 73 13.90 19.06 1.37
CA ILE A 73 12.62 18.38 1.11
C ILE A 73 12.40 17.25 2.13
N GLU A 74 13.41 16.43 2.39
CA GLU A 74 13.28 15.34 3.37
C GLU A 74 13.15 15.88 4.81
N ASN A 75 13.72 17.05 5.10
CA ASN A 75 13.55 17.74 6.37
C ASN A 75 12.11 18.27 6.54
N GLU A 76 11.44 18.70 5.47
CA GLU A 76 10.00 19.01 5.51
C GLU A 76 9.17 17.77 5.84
N VAL A 77 9.47 16.63 5.22
CA VAL A 77 8.83 15.35 5.58
C VAL A 77 9.03 15.04 7.06
N ILE A 78 10.24 15.24 7.60
CA ILE A 78 10.52 15.04 9.04
C ILE A 78 9.61 15.94 9.89
N LYS A 79 9.49 17.23 9.55
CA LYS A 79 8.63 18.18 10.28
C LYS A 79 7.17 17.76 10.24
N ILE A 80 6.65 17.36 9.08
CA ILE A 80 5.27 16.85 8.93
C ILE A 80 5.05 15.63 9.82
N LEU A 81 5.97 14.64 9.76
CA LEU A 81 5.87 13.43 10.58
C LEU A 81 5.87 13.74 12.09
N GLN A 82 6.57 14.78 12.52
CA GLN A 82 6.63 15.21 13.92
C GLN A 82 5.32 15.88 14.39
N GLN A 83 4.51 16.44 13.49
CA GLN A 83 3.23 17.06 13.82
C GLN A 83 2.12 16.05 14.12
N PHE A 84 2.22 14.82 13.60
CA PHE A 84 1.22 13.80 13.85
C PHE A 84 1.21 13.36 15.32
N ARG A 85 0.00 13.10 15.83
CA ARG A 85 -0.20 12.59 17.20
C ARG A 85 0.63 11.33 17.45
N ASN A 86 1.14 11.22 18.68
CA ASN A 86 1.88 10.04 19.11
C ASN A 86 1.08 8.75 18.85
N GLY A 87 1.74 7.74 18.28
CA GLY A 87 1.13 6.47 17.88
C GLY A 87 0.41 6.48 16.52
N GLN A 88 0.12 7.65 15.93
CA GLN A 88 -0.65 7.72 14.68
C GLN A 88 0.20 7.74 13.41
N ARG A 89 1.51 8.06 13.51
CA ARG A 89 2.42 8.17 12.36
C ARG A 89 2.35 6.96 11.43
N ASN A 90 2.33 5.76 11.99
CA ASN A 90 2.28 4.51 11.21
C ASN A 90 1.04 4.43 10.32
N SER A 91 -0.14 4.74 10.88
CA SER A 91 -1.41 4.72 10.15
C SER A 91 -1.49 5.81 9.09
N VAL A 92 -0.99 7.01 9.41
CA VAL A 92 -1.02 8.15 8.49
C VAL A 92 -0.10 7.90 7.28
N ILE A 93 1.12 7.40 7.48
CA ILE A 93 2.04 7.09 6.37
C ILE A 93 1.39 6.07 5.41
N LYS A 94 0.72 5.04 5.94
CA LYS A 94 0.01 4.06 5.12
C LYS A 94 -1.14 4.68 4.33
N LEU A 95 -1.87 5.63 4.92
CA LEU A 95 -2.97 6.32 4.26
C LEU A 95 -2.46 7.20 3.12
N ILE A 96 -1.43 8.01 3.39
CA ILE A 96 -0.76 8.84 2.37
C ILE A 96 -0.26 7.96 1.23
N PHE A 97 0.42 6.86 1.55
CA PHE A 97 0.93 5.94 0.54
C PHE A 97 -0.19 5.39 -0.37
N ARG A 98 -1.32 4.95 0.21
CA ARG A 98 -2.47 4.46 -0.55
C ARG A 98 -3.08 5.52 -1.47
N ASN A 99 -3.06 6.79 -1.07
CA ASN A 99 -3.54 7.89 -1.89
C ASN A 99 -2.73 8.10 -3.17
N TYR A 100 -1.47 7.65 -3.18
CA TYR A 100 -0.56 7.78 -4.30
C TYR A 100 -0.48 6.54 -5.19
N LEU A 101 -1.19 5.46 -4.88
CA LEU A 101 -1.26 4.30 -5.77
C LEU A 101 -2.14 4.63 -6.98
N ASP A 102 -1.73 4.20 -8.18
CA ASP A 102 -2.53 4.34 -9.42
C ASP A 102 -3.95 3.76 -9.24
N GLU A 103 -4.05 2.67 -8.48
CA GLU A 103 -5.32 2.03 -8.14
C GLU A 103 -5.23 1.25 -6.82
N LEU A 104 -6.38 0.88 -6.26
CA LEU A 104 -6.45 0.03 -5.06
C LEU A 104 -5.92 -1.38 -5.37
N PHE A 105 -4.91 -1.83 -4.62
CA PHE A 105 -4.38 -3.19 -4.78
C PHE A 105 -5.23 -4.24 -4.06
N LEU A 106 -6.40 -4.55 -4.64
CA LEU A 106 -7.40 -5.45 -4.04
C LEU A 106 -7.14 -6.94 -4.24
N LYS A 107 -6.19 -7.32 -5.11
CA LYS A 107 -5.90 -8.73 -5.44
C LYS A 107 -5.64 -9.62 -4.22
N PRO A 108 -4.85 -9.20 -3.20
CA PRO A 108 -4.63 -10.00 -2.01
C PRO A 108 -5.90 -10.38 -1.23
N TYR A 109 -7.00 -9.65 -1.44
CA TYR A 109 -8.28 -9.90 -0.77
C TYR A 109 -9.21 -10.84 -1.56
N ILE A 110 -8.98 -11.01 -2.86
CA ILE A 110 -9.90 -11.71 -3.78
C ILE A 110 -9.27 -13.03 -4.26
N ASP A 111 -7.98 -13.02 -4.58
CA ASP A 111 -7.30 -14.17 -5.16
C ASP A 111 -6.67 -15.05 -4.08
N THR A 112 -7.48 -15.98 -3.57
CA THR A 112 -7.08 -16.96 -2.55
C THR A 112 -6.16 -18.06 -3.09
N ASN A 113 -5.95 -18.14 -4.40
CA ASN A 113 -5.06 -19.15 -5.00
C ASN A 113 -3.63 -18.63 -5.09
N THR A 114 -3.48 -17.34 -5.37
CA THR A 114 -2.21 -16.63 -5.53
C THR A 114 -1.70 -16.13 -4.19
N TYR A 115 -2.55 -15.51 -3.37
CA TYR A 115 -2.13 -14.91 -2.09
C TYR A 115 -2.49 -15.81 -0.91
N ILE A 116 -1.46 -16.41 -0.32
CA ILE A 116 -1.62 -17.29 0.85
C ILE A 116 -1.67 -16.43 2.11
N VAL A 117 -2.83 -16.36 2.77
CA VAL A 117 -3.00 -15.65 4.05
C VAL A 117 -3.02 -16.67 5.19
N LYS A 118 -2.37 -16.35 6.32
CA LYS A 118 -2.55 -17.12 7.57
C LYS A 118 -4.01 -17.02 8.01
N ALA A 119 -4.85 -17.97 7.60
CA ALA A 119 -6.23 -18.04 8.06
C ALA A 119 -6.28 -18.12 9.60
N ARG A 120 -7.21 -17.38 10.23
CA ARG A 120 -7.64 -17.66 11.60
C ARG A 120 -8.35 -19.02 11.59
N GLY A 121 -7.59 -20.09 11.77
CA GLY A 121 -8.11 -21.46 11.95
C GLY A 121 -8.23 -22.27 10.66
N ASN A 122 -7.61 -23.46 10.69
CA ASN A 122 -7.78 -24.65 9.85
C ASN A 122 -8.61 -24.53 8.56
N TYR A 123 -7.97 -24.76 7.41
CA TYR A 123 -8.64 -25.39 6.28
C TYR A 123 -7.79 -26.53 5.70
N GLY A 124 -7.90 -27.68 6.36
CA GLY A 124 -7.80 -28.99 5.72
C GLY A 124 -9.08 -29.34 4.96
N GLY A 125 -9.70 -28.38 4.26
CA GLY A 125 -10.95 -28.54 3.52
C GLY A 125 -10.74 -28.16 2.05
N LYS A 126 -11.17 -29.07 1.15
CA LYS A 126 -10.99 -29.03 -0.31
C LYS A 126 -11.05 -27.62 -0.93
N LYS A 127 -10.09 -27.33 -1.83
CA LYS A 127 -10.10 -26.18 -2.75
C LYS A 127 -11.47 -26.08 -3.42
N LYS A 128 -12.22 -25.02 -3.13
CA LYS A 128 -13.35 -24.61 -3.97
C LYS A 128 -12.81 -23.62 -5.01
N GLU A 129 -12.89 -23.98 -6.28
CA GLU A 129 -12.72 -23.04 -7.38
C GLU A 129 -13.89 -22.05 -7.31
N ASN A 130 -13.65 -20.86 -6.78
CA ASN A 130 -14.60 -19.77 -6.86
C ASN A 130 -14.29 -18.99 -8.14
N ASN A 131 -15.01 -19.29 -9.22
CA ASN A 131 -15.04 -18.45 -10.43
C ASN A 131 -15.78 -17.15 -10.11
N ILE A 132 -15.11 -16.21 -9.45
CA ILE A 132 -15.63 -14.85 -9.27
C ILE A 132 -15.31 -14.07 -10.54
N SER A 133 -16.30 -13.98 -11.44
CA SER A 133 -16.28 -12.99 -12.52
C SER A 133 -16.37 -11.60 -11.90
N ILE A 134 -15.32 -10.80 -12.09
CA ILE A 134 -15.31 -9.39 -11.68
C ILE A 134 -16.19 -8.62 -12.67
N PRO A 135 -17.26 -7.93 -12.22
CA PRO A 135 -17.98 -7.02 -13.10
C PRO A 135 -17.03 -5.88 -13.49
N SER A 136 -16.92 -5.62 -14.79
CA SER A 136 -16.15 -4.51 -15.31
C SER A 136 -16.62 -3.20 -14.66
N VAL A 137 -15.69 -2.49 -14.01
CA VAL A 137 -15.95 -1.16 -13.45
C VAL A 137 -16.27 -0.24 -14.62
N THR A 138 -17.55 -0.04 -14.87
CA THR A 138 -17.99 0.95 -15.85
C THR A 138 -17.64 2.31 -15.27
N LYS A 139 -16.67 3.00 -15.87
CA LYS A 139 -16.37 4.40 -15.57
C LYS A 139 -17.70 5.16 -15.58
N ARG A 140 -18.11 5.70 -14.43
CA ARG A 140 -19.20 6.69 -14.42
C ARG A 140 -18.69 7.87 -15.22
N THR A 141 -19.19 8.03 -16.43
CA THR A 141 -19.09 9.30 -17.13
C THR A 141 -19.78 10.34 -16.26
N ALA A 142 -19.03 11.33 -15.80
CA ALA A 142 -19.63 12.53 -15.23
C ALA A 142 -20.52 13.13 -16.34
N LYS A 143 -21.84 13.09 -16.13
CA LYS A 143 -22.72 14.01 -16.85
C LYS A 143 -22.33 15.40 -16.38
N GLY A 144 -21.69 16.15 -17.26
CA GLY A 144 -21.55 17.59 -17.08
C GLY A 144 -22.94 18.19 -17.16
N ASP A 145 -23.46 18.61 -16.01
CA ASP A 145 -24.60 19.51 -15.98
C ASP A 145 -24.07 20.91 -16.25
N SER A 146 -24.31 21.39 -17.47
CA SER A 146 -24.17 22.78 -17.85
C SER A 146 -25.27 23.60 -17.15
N TYR A 147 -24.87 24.56 -16.32
CA TYR A 147 -25.65 25.74 -15.99
C TYR A 147 -24.77 26.98 -16.10
#